data_AF-A0A4V5NI62-F1
#
_entry.id   AF-A0A4V5NI62-F1
#
_cell.length_a   1.000
_cell.length_b   1.000
_cell.length_c   1.000
_cell.angle_alpha   90.00
_cell.angle_beta   90.00
_cell.angle_gamma   90.00
#
_symmetry.space_group_name_H-M   'P 1'
#
loop_
_entity.id
_entity.type
_entity.pdbx_description
1 polymer ?
#
loop_
_entity_poly.entity_id
_entity_poly.type
_entity_poly.pdbx_seq_one_letter_code
_entity_poly.pdbx_strand_id
1 'polypeptide(L)'
;MPECDRAADAQIFQQALGVRKPRLDGIRYISLSHCWGPPPDPDAPNGGRSVLNTANVDAWSTELPFDWLAATFQHALLFTAMIGCQLIWIDSLCILQDSKEDWLAESATMGDIYKYALFNIAALSAKSDSDGFLDKRRDTHVEFGFRAPLATLLGRHAGEKRIAADFEGRQLEQECLLLRGSAKLCWAFEKQVTTAASNSPLFTRGWVYQERCLARRTLAFTDQGVFWACDGGSRSEQPEWATQSMERAGLRDYQLLARNPGEHGMDAMWQQFHMRWHSTVTSYTVCNLTRQTDKLIAVGAIARELASTEVGAGKYLAGLWETALIEQLDWLCVTGSQTPARKLVGDAEYVAPSWSWASITSPVQPRMPSNPYLEPGPRVVLVEVVAAGVQTLTEYAFGAVRSGWIRLRGRLNRIDRVVRSTHRYSDGTTLPLLSLIDSATGSSLWFSSDTLEGHGLKAKGAGTLAWLPLKVRFQRGSIECSCLVLQEVEGGVRHTGYVQHSGERVKLYRRLGKGNFGRVVSRLAEDKLVSGLGTFEVGNGSDAQLAAGFRARDDGYEEFVLI
;
A
#
# COMPACT_ATOMS: atom_id res chain seq x y z
N MET A 1 -36.73 8.08 -24.00
CA MET A 1 -36.17 6.71 -23.99
C MET A 1 -37.02 5.92 -24.97
N PRO A 2 -36.48 5.32 -26.04
CA PRO A 2 -37.24 4.34 -26.80
C PRO A 2 -37.36 3.06 -25.96
N GLU A 3 -38.53 2.45 -25.98
CA GLU A 3 -38.88 1.23 -25.25
C GLU A 3 -37.92 0.10 -25.63
N CYS A 4 -37.10 -0.34 -24.67
CA CYS A 4 -36.23 -1.50 -24.80
C CYS A 4 -37.10 -2.75 -24.62
N ASP A 5 -37.13 -3.58 -25.66
CA ASP A 5 -37.98 -4.77 -25.76
C ASP A 5 -37.44 -5.88 -24.84
N ARG A 6 -37.96 -5.92 -23.60
CA ARG A 6 -37.50 -6.78 -22.49
C ARG A 6 -37.46 -8.28 -22.82
N ALA A 7 -38.15 -8.72 -23.86
CA ALA A 7 -38.19 -10.13 -24.26
C ALA A 7 -36.98 -10.56 -25.11
N ALA A 8 -36.37 -9.63 -25.87
CA ALA A 8 -35.19 -9.92 -26.68
C ALA A 8 -33.91 -9.96 -25.83
N ASP A 9 -33.85 -9.15 -24.76
CA ASP A 9 -32.71 -9.07 -23.85
C ASP A 9 -32.54 -10.35 -23.01
N ALA A 10 -33.63 -11.01 -22.62
CA ALA A 10 -33.61 -12.24 -21.82
C ALA A 10 -32.88 -13.41 -22.52
N GLN A 11 -32.91 -13.46 -23.86
CA GLN A 11 -32.26 -14.52 -24.63
C GLN A 11 -30.74 -14.33 -24.76
N ILE A 12 -30.25 -13.09 -24.63
CA ILE A 12 -28.81 -12.77 -24.62
C ILE A 12 -28.16 -13.16 -23.28
N PHE A 13 -28.92 -13.22 -22.19
CA PHE A 13 -28.44 -13.54 -20.84
C PHE A 13 -28.11 -15.03 -20.61
N GLN A 14 -28.50 -15.94 -21.51
CA GLN A 14 -28.34 -17.40 -21.33
C GLN A 14 -26.90 -17.93 -21.50
N GLN A 15 -25.90 -17.08 -21.79
CA GLN A 15 -24.50 -17.51 -21.96
C GLN A 15 -23.50 -16.74 -21.08
N ALA A 16 -23.96 -15.97 -20.09
CA ALA A 16 -23.10 -14.99 -19.40
C ALA A 16 -22.18 -15.53 -18.29
N LEU A 17 -22.30 -16.79 -17.86
CA LEU A 17 -21.52 -17.34 -16.74
C LEU A 17 -21.04 -18.75 -17.04
N GLY A 18 -19.94 -18.87 -17.78
CA GLY A 18 -19.39 -20.18 -18.18
C GLY A 18 -17.92 -20.40 -17.85
N VAL A 19 -17.24 -19.49 -17.15
CA VAL A 19 -15.78 -19.53 -17.13
C VAL A 19 -15.21 -19.55 -15.72
N ARG A 20 -15.27 -20.73 -15.08
CA ARG A 20 -14.64 -21.03 -13.78
C ARG A 20 -13.12 -21.09 -13.83
N LYS A 21 -12.54 -21.18 -15.03
CA LYS A 21 -11.11 -21.08 -15.34
C LYS A 21 -10.98 -21.19 -16.83
N PRO A 22 -10.30 -20.27 -17.49
CA PRO A 22 -9.90 -20.56 -18.84
C PRO A 22 -8.40 -20.30 -18.99
N ARG A 23 -7.79 -21.12 -19.85
CA ARG A 23 -6.85 -20.55 -20.78
C ARG A 23 -7.66 -19.52 -21.59
N LEU A 24 -7.57 -18.25 -21.20
CA LEU A 24 -8.34 -17.09 -21.71
C LEU A 24 -8.02 -16.73 -23.17
N ASP A 25 -7.38 -17.61 -23.93
CA ASP A 25 -6.97 -17.30 -25.29
C ASP A 25 -8.22 -17.15 -26.19
N GLY A 26 -8.52 -15.91 -26.56
CA GLY A 26 -9.60 -15.55 -27.49
C GLY A 26 -10.95 -15.21 -26.85
N ILE A 27 -11.13 -15.36 -25.53
CA ILE A 27 -12.40 -15.05 -24.85
C ILE A 27 -12.42 -13.58 -24.41
N ARG A 28 -13.42 -12.82 -24.85
CA ARG A 28 -13.65 -11.42 -24.43
C ARG A 28 -14.67 -11.38 -23.29
N TYR A 29 -14.26 -10.86 -22.14
CA TYR A 29 -15.11 -10.63 -20.98
C TYR A 29 -14.73 -9.33 -20.28
N ILE A 30 -15.62 -8.86 -19.42
CA ILE A 30 -15.46 -7.66 -18.59
C ILE A 30 -15.40 -8.08 -17.13
N SER A 31 -14.72 -7.33 -16.26
CA SER A 31 -14.77 -7.55 -14.81
C SER A 31 -15.53 -6.42 -14.11
N LEU A 32 -16.04 -6.68 -12.91
CA LEU A 32 -16.66 -5.67 -12.05
C LEU A 32 -15.90 -5.53 -10.72
N SER A 33 -15.59 -4.29 -10.36
CA SER A 33 -15.21 -3.89 -9.01
C SER A 33 -16.42 -3.26 -8.31
N HIS A 34 -16.85 -3.82 -7.19
CA HIS A 34 -18.02 -3.35 -6.46
C HIS A 34 -17.85 -3.37 -4.93
N CYS A 35 -18.66 -2.58 -4.23
CA CYS A 35 -18.74 -2.58 -2.78
C CYS A 35 -19.86 -3.50 -2.32
N TRP A 36 -19.57 -4.45 -1.43
CA TRP A 36 -20.57 -5.32 -0.84
C TRP A 36 -21.54 -4.63 0.13
N GLY A 37 -21.28 -3.38 0.53
CA GLY A 37 -22.08 -2.66 1.51
C GLY A 37 -22.09 -3.28 2.92
N PRO A 38 -22.99 -2.82 3.81
CA PRO A 38 -23.19 -3.41 5.13
C PRO A 38 -23.71 -4.86 5.02
N PRO A 39 -23.68 -5.64 6.13
CA PRO A 39 -24.34 -6.94 6.17
C PRO A 39 -25.82 -6.81 5.76
N PRO A 40 -26.33 -7.74 4.97
CA PRO A 40 -27.73 -7.71 4.56
C PRO A 40 -28.66 -7.92 5.76
N ASP A 41 -29.90 -7.46 5.63
CA ASP A 41 -30.96 -7.76 6.59
C ASP A 41 -31.17 -9.29 6.66
N PRO A 42 -31.00 -9.92 7.84
CA PRO A 42 -31.20 -11.37 8.00
C PRO A 42 -32.60 -11.84 7.58
N ASP A 43 -33.59 -10.95 7.65
CA ASP A 43 -34.99 -11.25 7.35
C ASP A 43 -35.35 -10.99 5.87
N ALA A 44 -34.40 -10.53 5.05
CA ALA A 44 -34.60 -10.35 3.62
C ALA A 44 -34.69 -11.71 2.88
N PRO A 45 -35.51 -11.82 1.81
CA PRO A 45 -35.55 -13.01 0.97
C PRO A 45 -34.15 -13.43 0.51
N ASN A 46 -33.84 -14.72 0.61
CA ASN A 46 -32.54 -15.33 0.25
C ASN A 46 -31.31 -14.76 1.00
N GLY A 47 -31.49 -14.23 2.21
CA GLY A 47 -30.38 -13.69 3.02
C GLY A 47 -29.81 -12.38 2.48
N GLY A 48 -30.52 -11.71 1.58
CA GLY A 48 -30.29 -10.31 1.16
C GLY A 48 -29.01 -10.02 0.38
N ARG A 49 -28.28 -11.03 -0.14
CA ARG A 49 -27.11 -10.82 -1.02
C ARG A 49 -27.17 -11.71 -2.26
N SER A 50 -26.79 -11.15 -3.41
CA SER A 50 -26.66 -11.89 -4.66
C SER A 50 -25.30 -12.58 -4.73
N VAL A 51 -25.21 -13.79 -4.15
CA VAL A 51 -23.97 -14.56 -4.07
C VAL A 51 -24.13 -15.98 -4.59
N LEU A 52 -23.09 -16.50 -5.25
CA LEU A 52 -22.99 -17.90 -5.64
C LEU A 52 -22.60 -18.75 -4.43
N ASN A 53 -23.33 -19.84 -4.22
CA ASN A 53 -23.08 -20.83 -3.17
C ASN A 53 -23.38 -22.24 -3.68
N THR A 54 -23.02 -23.26 -2.89
CA THR A 54 -23.22 -24.67 -3.28
C THR A 54 -24.69 -25.04 -3.50
N ALA A 55 -25.64 -24.31 -2.91
CA ALA A 55 -27.07 -24.58 -3.04
C ALA A 55 -27.69 -24.02 -4.34
N ASN A 56 -27.16 -22.91 -4.87
CA ASN A 56 -27.71 -22.24 -6.06
C ASN A 56 -26.87 -22.40 -7.32
N VAL A 57 -25.67 -22.98 -7.21
CA VAL A 57 -24.71 -23.08 -8.31
C VAL A 57 -25.25 -23.79 -9.56
N ASP A 58 -25.99 -24.89 -9.39
CA ASP A 58 -26.54 -25.65 -10.52
C ASP A 58 -27.67 -24.85 -11.21
N ALA A 59 -28.56 -24.24 -10.43
CA ALA A 59 -29.64 -23.41 -10.95
C ALA A 59 -29.08 -22.18 -11.70
N TRP A 60 -28.14 -21.46 -11.10
CA TRP A 60 -27.56 -20.23 -11.68
C TRP A 60 -26.63 -20.50 -12.86
N SER A 61 -26.13 -21.73 -13.01
CA SER A 61 -25.41 -22.16 -14.22
C SER A 61 -26.32 -22.32 -15.44
N THR A 62 -27.63 -22.46 -15.22
CA THR A 62 -28.62 -22.60 -16.29
C THR A 62 -29.32 -21.27 -16.57
N GLU A 63 -29.83 -20.61 -15.53
CA GLU A 63 -30.53 -19.34 -15.64
C GLU A 63 -30.25 -18.47 -14.41
N LEU A 64 -29.76 -17.25 -14.66
CA LEU A 64 -29.48 -16.29 -13.61
C LEU A 64 -30.74 -15.44 -13.34
N PRO A 65 -31.25 -15.37 -12.10
CA PRO A 65 -32.47 -14.62 -11.80
C PRO A 65 -32.19 -13.11 -11.79
N PHE A 66 -32.17 -12.49 -12.98
CA PHE A 66 -31.74 -11.10 -13.21
C PHE A 66 -32.42 -10.09 -12.27
N ASP A 67 -33.75 -10.17 -12.14
CA ASP A 67 -34.55 -9.25 -11.33
C ASP A 67 -34.24 -9.34 -9.83
N TRP A 68 -33.62 -10.44 -9.38
CA TRP A 68 -33.27 -10.68 -7.98
C TRP A 68 -31.82 -10.34 -7.67
N LEU A 69 -31.04 -9.94 -8.68
CA LEU A 69 -29.68 -9.50 -8.49
C LEU A 69 -29.65 -8.09 -7.88
N ALA A 70 -28.60 -7.78 -7.13
CA ALA A 70 -28.37 -6.43 -6.63
C ALA A 70 -28.28 -5.42 -7.80
N ALA A 71 -28.76 -4.19 -7.59
CA ALA A 71 -28.86 -3.19 -8.66
C ALA A 71 -27.52 -2.89 -9.36
N THR A 72 -26.40 -2.96 -8.64
CA THR A 72 -25.06 -2.82 -9.22
C THR A 72 -24.74 -3.94 -10.20
N PHE A 73 -25.18 -5.17 -9.92
CA PHE A 73 -24.98 -6.32 -10.82
C PHE A 73 -25.91 -6.23 -12.03
N GLN A 74 -27.17 -5.85 -11.83
CA GLN A 74 -28.10 -5.58 -12.93
C GLN A 74 -27.53 -4.53 -13.89
N HIS A 75 -27.05 -3.40 -13.37
CA HIS A 75 -26.40 -2.36 -14.16
C HIS A 75 -25.16 -2.83 -14.89
N ALA A 76 -24.30 -3.63 -14.24
CA ALA A 76 -23.08 -4.15 -14.87
C ALA A 76 -23.41 -5.14 -16.01
N LEU A 77 -24.41 -5.99 -15.81
CA LEU A 77 -24.91 -6.94 -16.81
C LEU A 77 -25.54 -6.22 -18.01
N LEU A 78 -26.43 -5.25 -17.77
CA LEU A 78 -27.01 -4.41 -18.82
C LEU A 78 -25.94 -3.65 -19.59
N PHE A 79 -25.00 -3.02 -18.89
CA PHE A 79 -23.90 -2.30 -19.54
C PHE A 79 -23.05 -3.21 -20.41
N THR A 80 -22.72 -4.40 -19.91
CA THR A 80 -21.95 -5.42 -20.64
C THR A 80 -22.65 -5.84 -21.93
N ALA A 81 -23.96 -6.10 -21.87
CA ALA A 81 -24.77 -6.44 -23.03
C ALA A 81 -24.85 -5.29 -24.05
N MET A 82 -25.08 -4.05 -23.58
CA MET A 82 -25.21 -2.86 -24.44
C MET A 82 -23.97 -2.58 -25.30
N ILE A 83 -22.77 -2.90 -24.79
CA ILE A 83 -21.52 -2.70 -25.53
C ILE A 83 -21.12 -3.92 -26.38
N GLY A 84 -21.99 -4.93 -26.47
CA GLY A 84 -21.77 -6.13 -27.27
C GLY A 84 -20.78 -7.13 -26.67
N CYS A 85 -20.56 -7.11 -25.35
CA CYS A 85 -19.82 -8.16 -24.65
C CYS A 85 -20.81 -9.16 -24.04
N GLN A 86 -20.49 -10.46 -24.10
CA GLN A 86 -21.40 -11.52 -23.63
C GLN A 86 -21.03 -12.05 -22.25
N LEU A 87 -19.83 -11.77 -21.77
CA LEU A 87 -19.28 -12.36 -20.54
C LEU A 87 -18.87 -11.26 -19.58
N ILE A 88 -19.29 -11.39 -18.33
CA ILE A 88 -18.83 -10.57 -17.23
C ILE A 88 -18.41 -11.47 -16.07
N TRP A 89 -17.31 -11.09 -15.41
CA TRP A 89 -16.87 -11.69 -14.18
C TRP A 89 -17.18 -10.77 -13.00
N ILE A 90 -17.90 -11.33 -12.02
CA ILE A 90 -18.24 -10.68 -10.75
C ILE A 90 -17.85 -11.67 -9.65
N ASP A 91 -16.95 -11.29 -8.75
CA ASP A 91 -16.43 -12.12 -7.65
C ASP A 91 -17.55 -12.81 -6.85
N SER A 92 -18.60 -12.07 -6.51
CA SER A 92 -19.76 -12.60 -5.78
C SER A 92 -20.53 -13.68 -6.53
N LEU A 93 -20.50 -13.69 -7.87
CA LEU A 93 -21.27 -14.61 -8.71
C LEU A 93 -20.41 -15.71 -9.36
N CYS A 94 -19.09 -15.56 -9.34
CA CYS A 94 -18.15 -16.47 -10.02
C CYS A 94 -17.31 -17.31 -9.04
N ILE A 95 -17.34 -16.99 -7.74
CA ILE A 95 -16.65 -17.72 -6.68
C ILE A 95 -17.69 -18.27 -5.70
N LEU A 96 -17.56 -19.53 -5.29
CA LEU A 96 -18.42 -20.15 -4.27
C LEU A 96 -18.12 -19.55 -2.89
N GLN A 97 -19.01 -18.69 -2.41
CA GLN A 97 -18.80 -17.90 -1.19
C GLN A 97 -18.82 -18.74 0.09
N ASP A 98 -19.36 -19.96 0.03
CA ASP A 98 -19.45 -20.93 1.11
C ASP A 98 -18.35 -22.02 1.06
N SER A 99 -17.47 -22.01 0.04
CA SER A 99 -16.35 -22.95 -0.09
C SER A 99 -15.01 -22.26 0.15
N LYS A 100 -14.30 -22.66 1.20
CA LYS A 100 -12.96 -22.13 1.52
C LYS A 100 -11.93 -22.59 0.49
N GLU A 101 -12.06 -23.82 0.01
CA GLU A 101 -11.17 -24.41 -0.99
C GLU A 101 -11.28 -23.67 -2.33
N ASP A 102 -12.51 -23.40 -2.78
CA ASP A 102 -12.78 -22.63 -4.00
C ASP A 102 -12.26 -21.20 -3.87
N TRP A 103 -12.56 -20.53 -2.75
CA TRP A 103 -12.05 -19.19 -2.48
C TRP A 103 -10.51 -19.13 -2.49
N LEU A 104 -9.82 -20.10 -1.90
CA LEU A 104 -8.35 -20.15 -1.93
C LEU A 104 -7.80 -20.36 -3.34
N ALA A 105 -8.47 -21.16 -4.17
CA ALA A 105 -8.07 -21.36 -5.56
C ALA A 105 -8.31 -20.12 -6.42
N GLU A 106 -9.49 -19.51 -6.33
CA GLU A 106 -9.88 -18.35 -7.14
C GLU A 106 -9.20 -17.06 -6.69
N SER A 107 -8.96 -16.89 -5.39
CA SER A 107 -8.21 -15.73 -4.88
C SER A 107 -6.78 -15.65 -5.44
N ALA A 108 -6.14 -16.79 -5.72
CA ALA A 108 -4.81 -16.85 -6.32
C ALA A 108 -4.78 -16.46 -7.81
N THR A 109 -5.87 -16.71 -8.54
CA THR A 109 -6.02 -16.40 -9.98
C THR A 109 -6.74 -15.07 -10.23
N MET A 110 -7.39 -14.48 -9.23
CA MET A 110 -8.18 -13.24 -9.33
C MET A 110 -7.42 -12.12 -10.05
N GLY A 111 -6.13 -11.94 -9.76
CA GLY A 111 -5.33 -10.93 -10.44
C GLY A 111 -5.22 -11.12 -11.95
N ASP A 112 -5.15 -12.37 -12.44
CA ASP A 112 -5.16 -12.68 -13.87
C ASP A 112 -6.52 -12.34 -14.50
N ILE A 113 -7.61 -12.57 -13.76
CA ILE A 113 -8.97 -12.24 -14.22
C ILE A 113 -9.09 -10.74 -14.51
N TYR A 114 -8.60 -9.85 -13.64
CA TYR A 114 -8.61 -8.41 -13.93
C TYR A 114 -7.61 -8.03 -15.03
N LYS A 115 -6.44 -8.68 -15.06
CA LYS A 115 -5.37 -8.39 -16.04
C LYS A 115 -5.77 -8.68 -17.49
N TYR A 116 -6.49 -9.76 -17.71
CA TYR A 116 -6.88 -10.23 -19.05
C TYR A 116 -8.30 -9.81 -19.47
N ALA A 117 -9.07 -9.19 -18.58
CA ALA A 117 -10.36 -8.59 -18.94
C ALA A 117 -10.20 -7.51 -20.03
N LEU A 118 -11.21 -7.36 -20.88
CA LEU A 118 -11.25 -6.32 -21.90
C LEU A 118 -11.07 -4.94 -21.26
N PHE A 119 -11.85 -4.70 -20.21
CA PHE A 119 -11.68 -3.65 -19.22
C PHE A 119 -12.45 -4.01 -17.95
N ASN A 120 -12.17 -3.30 -16.86
CA ASN A 120 -12.87 -3.39 -15.58
C ASN A 120 -13.90 -2.26 -15.43
N ILE A 121 -15.12 -2.59 -15.01
CA ILE A 121 -16.11 -1.62 -14.56
C ILE A 121 -15.84 -1.34 -13.09
N ALA A 122 -15.63 -0.07 -12.71
CA ALA A 122 -15.51 0.33 -11.31
C ALA A 122 -16.72 1.17 -10.89
N ALA A 123 -17.59 0.61 -10.05
CA ALA A 123 -18.80 1.27 -9.56
C ALA A 123 -18.49 2.22 -8.37
N LEU A 124 -17.76 3.32 -8.61
CA LEU A 124 -17.30 4.25 -7.56
C LEU A 124 -18.42 5.04 -6.88
N SER A 125 -19.54 5.27 -7.59
CA SER A 125 -20.71 5.97 -7.06
C SER A 125 -21.60 5.11 -6.15
N ALA A 126 -21.37 3.78 -6.14
CA ALA A 126 -22.09 2.81 -5.34
C ALA A 126 -21.32 2.50 -4.04
N LYS A 127 -21.99 2.69 -2.91
CA LYS A 127 -21.48 2.35 -1.57
C LYS A 127 -21.84 0.92 -1.19
N SER A 128 -22.88 0.36 -1.80
CA SER A 128 -23.33 -1.03 -1.69
C SER A 128 -23.65 -1.64 -3.05
N ASP A 129 -23.77 -2.96 -3.11
CA ASP A 129 -24.19 -3.69 -4.31
C ASP A 129 -25.64 -3.33 -4.70
N SER A 130 -26.45 -2.88 -3.75
CA SER A 130 -27.86 -2.52 -3.91
C SER A 130 -28.07 -1.10 -4.45
N ASP A 131 -27.03 -0.24 -4.47
CA ASP A 131 -27.18 1.17 -4.86
C ASP A 131 -27.34 1.37 -6.37
N GLY A 132 -26.66 0.53 -7.17
CA GLY A 132 -26.51 0.76 -8.60
C GLY A 132 -25.62 1.96 -8.95
N PHE A 133 -25.24 2.08 -10.24
CA PHE A 133 -24.35 3.14 -10.70
C PHE A 133 -24.82 3.88 -11.97
N LEU A 134 -25.89 3.43 -12.65
CA LEU A 134 -26.41 4.05 -13.87
C LEU A 134 -27.55 5.06 -13.63
N ASP A 135 -28.35 4.89 -12.57
CA ASP A 135 -29.61 5.63 -12.39
C ASP A 135 -29.49 7.03 -11.77
N LYS A 136 -28.30 7.44 -11.33
CA LYS A 136 -28.12 8.80 -10.79
C LYS A 136 -28.20 9.78 -11.96
N ARG A 137 -29.15 10.74 -11.91
CA ARG A 137 -29.16 11.89 -12.82
C ARG A 137 -27.80 12.58 -12.74
N ARG A 138 -26.98 12.37 -13.77
CA ARG A 138 -25.73 13.10 -13.95
C ARG A 138 -26.13 14.39 -14.65
N ASP A 139 -25.97 15.51 -13.97
CA ASP A 139 -26.17 16.79 -14.63
C ASP A 139 -25.04 16.96 -15.65
N THR A 140 -25.35 16.78 -16.93
CA THR A 140 -24.37 16.97 -18.02
C THR A 140 -24.03 18.45 -18.21
N HIS A 141 -24.65 19.37 -17.45
CA HIS A 141 -24.28 20.77 -17.44
C HIS A 141 -22.97 20.99 -16.68
N VAL A 142 -21.88 20.99 -17.43
CA VAL A 142 -20.63 21.62 -16.98
C VAL A 142 -20.79 23.13 -17.17
N GLU A 143 -20.89 23.89 -16.09
CA GLU A 143 -20.72 25.35 -16.16
C GLU A 143 -19.22 25.67 -16.31
N PHE A 144 -18.87 26.29 -17.44
CA PHE A 144 -17.50 26.66 -17.75
C PHE A 144 -17.18 28.04 -17.15
N GLY A 145 -16.36 28.07 -16.10
CA GLY A 145 -15.70 29.30 -15.67
C GLY A 145 -14.32 29.40 -16.32
N PHE A 146 -14.10 30.39 -17.18
CA PHE A 146 -12.77 30.68 -17.72
C PHE A 146 -12.18 31.93 -17.03
N ARG A 147 -10.87 31.91 -16.75
CA ARG A 147 -10.10 33.12 -16.45
C ARG A 147 -9.47 33.61 -17.74
N ALA A 148 -10.08 34.62 -18.34
CA ALA A 148 -9.39 35.44 -19.32
C ALA A 148 -8.94 36.73 -18.61
N PRO A 149 -7.74 37.26 -18.90
CA PRO A 149 -7.44 38.65 -18.59
C PRO A 149 -8.58 39.51 -19.14
N LEU A 150 -9.03 40.50 -18.37
CA LEU A 150 -10.08 41.41 -18.82
C LEU A 150 -9.77 42.00 -20.21
N ALA A 151 -8.49 42.27 -20.49
CA ALA A 151 -7.96 42.71 -21.78
C ALA A 151 -8.12 41.71 -22.95
N THR A 152 -8.23 40.40 -22.68
CA THR A 152 -8.48 39.35 -23.67
C THR A 152 -9.97 39.23 -23.98
N LEU A 153 -10.83 39.46 -22.98
CA LEU A 153 -12.29 39.45 -23.12
C LEU A 153 -12.84 40.70 -23.82
N LEU A 154 -12.22 41.85 -23.60
CA LEU A 154 -12.66 43.14 -24.15
C LEU A 154 -12.13 43.42 -25.58
N GLY A 155 -11.40 42.48 -26.18
CA GLY A 155 -10.48 42.81 -27.27
C GLY A 155 -9.36 43.70 -26.74
N ARG A 156 -8.15 43.56 -27.27
CA ARG A 156 -7.05 44.46 -26.89
C ARG A 156 -7.49 45.89 -27.18
N HIS A 157 -7.82 46.67 -26.16
CA HIS A 157 -7.75 48.15 -26.05
C HIS A 157 -8.48 48.68 -24.79
N ALA A 158 -8.29 48.05 -23.63
CA ALA A 158 -8.74 48.66 -22.36
C ALA A 158 -7.81 48.27 -21.22
N GLY A 159 -6.57 48.78 -21.28
CA GLY A 159 -5.61 48.73 -20.19
C GLY A 159 -5.71 50.01 -19.36
N GLU A 160 -6.01 49.83 -18.09
CA GLU A 160 -5.80 50.82 -17.03
C GLU A 160 -4.33 51.29 -17.01
N LYS A 161 -4.11 52.60 -16.85
CA LYS A 161 -2.79 53.22 -16.80
C LYS A 161 -2.10 52.99 -15.46
N ARG A 162 -0.92 52.35 -15.51
CA ARG A 162 0.12 52.59 -14.51
C ARG A 162 0.92 53.82 -14.93
N ILE A 163 0.78 54.90 -14.16
CA ILE A 163 1.73 56.02 -14.18
C ILE A 163 3.01 55.52 -13.51
N ALA A 164 4.00 55.10 -14.30
CA ALA A 164 5.38 55.03 -13.85
C ALA A 164 6.04 56.36 -14.22
N ALA A 165 6.67 57.02 -13.26
CA ALA A 165 7.64 58.07 -13.58
C ALA A 165 8.91 57.39 -14.12
N ASP A 166 9.47 57.91 -15.20
CA ASP A 166 10.86 57.62 -15.57
C ASP A 166 11.82 58.34 -14.61
N PHE A 167 13.12 58.03 -14.67
CA PHE A 167 14.15 58.61 -13.81
C PHE A 167 14.28 60.14 -13.90
N GLU A 168 13.54 60.80 -14.81
CA GLU A 168 13.54 62.26 -15.03
C GLU A 168 12.18 62.94 -14.71
N GLY A 169 11.17 62.20 -14.22
CA GLY A 169 10.01 62.78 -13.54
C GLY A 169 8.91 63.41 -14.41
N ARG A 170 8.66 62.93 -15.65
CA ARG A 170 7.50 63.42 -16.44
C ARG A 170 6.28 62.48 -16.33
N GLN A 171 5.10 63.04 -16.02
CA GLN A 171 3.81 62.33 -15.87
C GLN A 171 3.02 62.19 -17.18
N LEU A 172 2.29 61.08 -17.36
CA LEU A 172 1.31 60.87 -18.44
C LEU A 172 -0.02 60.30 -17.89
N GLU A 173 -1.13 61.04 -18.01
CA GLU A 173 -2.48 60.77 -17.45
C GLU A 173 -3.41 59.93 -18.33
N GLN A 174 -4.17 58.96 -17.80
CA GLN A 174 -5.45 58.45 -18.36
C GLN A 174 -6.29 57.81 -17.26
N GLU A 175 -7.59 58.03 -17.41
CA GLU A 175 -8.69 57.72 -16.52
C GLU A 175 -9.20 56.27 -16.65
N CYS A 176 -9.84 55.78 -15.57
CA CYS A 176 -10.55 54.50 -15.51
C CYS A 176 -12.07 54.72 -15.56
N LEU A 177 -12.81 53.78 -16.16
CA LEU A 177 -14.27 53.72 -16.04
C LEU A 177 -14.73 52.30 -15.68
N LEU A 178 -15.47 52.22 -14.56
CA LEU A 178 -16.02 51.02 -13.95
C LEU A 178 -17.41 50.73 -14.54
N LEU A 179 -17.73 49.48 -14.90
CA LEU A 179 -19.10 49.08 -15.23
C LEU A 179 -19.58 47.87 -14.44
N ARG A 180 -20.81 48.01 -13.92
CA ARG A 180 -21.58 47.08 -13.08
C ARG A 180 -22.00 45.82 -13.84
N GLY A 181 -21.84 44.68 -13.18
CA GLY A 181 -22.55 43.42 -13.47
C GLY A 181 -22.40 42.47 -12.28
N SER A 182 -23.51 41.89 -11.81
CA SER A 182 -23.51 40.94 -10.70
C SER A 182 -22.95 39.58 -11.13
N ALA A 183 -21.76 39.23 -10.63
CA ALA A 183 -21.19 37.89 -10.71
C ALA A 183 -21.46 37.13 -9.41
N LYS A 184 -22.00 35.90 -9.51
CA LYS A 184 -21.96 34.95 -8.40
C LYS A 184 -20.54 34.38 -8.32
N LEU A 185 -19.84 34.68 -7.22
CA LEU A 185 -18.59 34.04 -6.87
C LEU A 185 -18.84 32.54 -6.59
N CYS A 186 -18.32 31.65 -7.44
CA CYS A 186 -18.13 30.25 -7.08
C CYS A 186 -16.66 30.04 -6.72
N TRP A 187 -16.45 29.52 -5.51
CA TRP A 187 -15.16 29.32 -4.87
C TRP A 187 -14.38 28.18 -5.52
N ALA A 188 -13.06 28.25 -5.33
CA ALA A 188 -12.03 27.33 -5.81
C ALA A 188 -12.50 25.90 -6.09
N PHE A 189 -12.17 25.39 -7.29
CA PHE A 189 -11.97 23.94 -7.47
C PHE A 189 -10.73 23.54 -6.65
N GLU A 190 -10.91 23.44 -5.33
CA GLU A 190 -10.09 22.57 -4.52
C GLU A 190 -10.12 21.17 -5.15
N LYS A 191 -8.98 20.48 -5.06
CA LYS A 191 -8.72 19.03 -5.01
C LYS A 191 -9.88 18.00 -4.99
N GLN A 192 -11.14 18.35 -4.77
CA GLN A 192 -12.27 17.50 -4.45
C GLN A 192 -12.74 16.52 -5.54
N VAL A 193 -12.53 16.76 -6.85
CA VAL A 193 -13.04 15.81 -7.87
C VAL A 193 -12.10 14.62 -8.13
N THR A 194 -10.78 14.83 -8.16
CA THR A 194 -9.80 13.72 -8.09
C THR A 194 -9.89 12.99 -6.74
N THR A 195 -10.25 13.74 -5.69
CA THR A 195 -10.50 13.19 -4.35
C THR A 195 -11.80 12.37 -4.30
N ALA A 196 -12.84 12.65 -5.08
CA ALA A 196 -14.09 11.87 -5.06
C ALA A 196 -13.92 10.45 -5.61
N ALA A 197 -13.16 10.28 -6.69
CA ALA A 197 -12.80 8.95 -7.21
C ALA A 197 -11.82 8.22 -6.26
N SER A 198 -10.75 8.91 -5.85
CA SER A 198 -9.71 8.34 -4.97
C SER A 198 -10.19 8.04 -3.53
N ASN A 199 -11.15 8.80 -3.00
CA ASN A 199 -11.80 8.56 -1.70
C ASN A 199 -13.11 7.80 -1.81
N SER A 200 -13.46 7.29 -3.01
CA SER A 200 -14.63 6.43 -3.14
C SER A 200 -14.50 5.24 -2.19
N PRO A 201 -15.60 4.77 -1.56
CA PRO A 201 -15.55 3.62 -0.66
C PRO A 201 -14.89 2.40 -1.31
N LEU A 202 -15.06 2.24 -2.64
CA LEU A 202 -14.47 1.17 -3.42
C LEU A 202 -12.94 1.19 -3.36
N PHE A 203 -12.30 2.33 -3.64
CA PHE A 203 -10.83 2.43 -3.64
C PHE A 203 -10.19 2.42 -2.27
N THR A 204 -10.98 2.54 -1.19
CA THR A 204 -10.50 2.28 0.16
C THR A 204 -10.38 0.80 0.49
N ARG A 205 -10.87 -0.14 -0.33
CA ARG A 205 -10.85 -1.59 -0.04
C ARG A 205 -9.53 -2.23 -0.48
N GLY A 206 -8.97 -3.10 0.37
CA GLY A 206 -7.70 -3.77 0.11
C GLY A 206 -7.71 -4.69 -1.11
N TRP A 207 -8.76 -5.50 -1.30
CA TRP A 207 -8.91 -6.35 -2.49
C TRP A 207 -8.97 -5.54 -3.79
N VAL A 208 -9.69 -4.41 -3.78
CA VAL A 208 -9.82 -3.50 -4.92
C VAL A 208 -8.48 -2.90 -5.34
N TYR A 209 -7.52 -2.79 -4.42
CA TYR A 209 -6.19 -2.30 -4.76
C TYR A 209 -5.53 -3.16 -5.86
N GLN A 210 -5.68 -4.50 -5.81
CA GLN A 210 -5.17 -5.37 -6.87
C GLN A 210 -5.93 -5.17 -8.18
N GLU A 211 -7.25 -5.02 -8.11
CA GLU A 211 -8.13 -4.84 -9.27
C GLU A 211 -7.73 -3.58 -10.04
N ARG A 212 -7.47 -2.48 -9.30
CA ARG A 212 -6.99 -1.21 -9.86
C ARG A 212 -5.58 -1.28 -10.42
N CYS A 213 -4.70 -2.11 -9.84
CA CYS A 213 -3.31 -2.22 -10.26
C CYS A 213 -3.13 -3.12 -11.50
N LEU A 214 -3.95 -4.16 -11.62
CA LEU A 214 -3.79 -5.23 -12.62
C LEU A 214 -4.70 -5.05 -13.83
N ALA A 215 -5.87 -4.41 -13.69
CA ALA A 215 -6.72 -4.09 -14.83
C ALA A 215 -5.98 -3.16 -15.82
N ARG A 216 -5.81 -3.60 -17.07
CA ARG A 216 -5.17 -2.81 -18.13
C ARG A 216 -5.98 -1.59 -18.56
N ARG A 217 -7.29 -1.65 -18.30
CA ARG A 217 -8.30 -0.67 -18.66
C ARG A 217 -9.38 -0.68 -17.58
N THR A 218 -9.78 0.49 -17.12
CA THR A 218 -10.83 0.66 -16.12
C THR A 218 -11.75 1.78 -16.57
N LEU A 219 -13.05 1.48 -16.62
CA LEU A 219 -14.12 2.43 -16.80
C LEU A 219 -14.81 2.64 -15.45
N ALA A 220 -14.55 3.79 -14.84
CA ALA A 220 -14.99 4.12 -13.49
C ALA A 220 -16.20 5.07 -13.52
N PHE A 221 -17.28 4.66 -12.88
CA PHE A 221 -18.52 5.42 -12.78
C PHE A 221 -18.59 6.12 -11.43
N THR A 222 -18.45 7.45 -11.41
CA THR A 222 -18.62 8.27 -10.21
C THR A 222 -19.99 8.96 -10.21
N ASP A 223 -20.28 9.70 -9.14
CA ASP A 223 -21.40 10.64 -9.07
C ASP A 223 -21.20 11.88 -9.95
N GLN A 224 -19.95 12.20 -10.30
CA GLN A 224 -19.57 13.39 -11.09
C GLN A 224 -19.36 13.09 -12.58
N GLY A 225 -19.31 11.82 -12.99
CA GLY A 225 -19.14 11.42 -14.39
C GLY A 225 -18.42 10.08 -14.56
N VAL A 226 -18.10 9.76 -15.81
CA VAL A 226 -17.37 8.55 -16.19
C VAL A 226 -15.90 8.88 -16.46
N PHE A 227 -15.02 8.04 -15.92
CA PHE A 227 -13.58 8.12 -16.11
C PHE A 227 -13.08 6.86 -16.79
N TRP A 228 -12.25 7.04 -17.81
CA TRP A 228 -11.48 5.99 -18.44
C TRP A 228 -10.04 6.10 -18.00
N ALA A 229 -9.44 4.99 -17.57
CA ALA A 229 -8.00 4.86 -17.52
C ALA A 229 -7.61 3.59 -18.25
N CYS A 230 -6.66 3.71 -19.16
CA CYS A 230 -5.92 2.58 -19.69
C CYS A 230 -4.45 2.87 -19.58
N ASP A 231 -3.64 1.88 -19.91
CA ASP A 231 -2.21 1.95 -20.18
C ASP A 231 -1.73 3.15 -21.04
N GLY A 232 -2.52 3.63 -22.01
CA GLY A 232 -2.16 4.76 -22.89
C GLY A 232 -2.51 6.16 -22.37
N GLY A 233 -3.38 6.27 -21.37
CA GLY A 233 -3.71 7.53 -20.70
C GLY A 233 -5.02 7.45 -19.93
N SER A 234 -5.48 8.57 -19.39
CA SER A 234 -6.83 8.69 -18.83
C SER A 234 -7.65 9.73 -19.60
N ARG A 235 -8.98 9.55 -19.58
CA ARG A 235 -9.97 10.51 -20.09
C ARG A 235 -11.14 10.56 -19.12
N SER A 236 -11.90 11.64 -19.16
CA SER A 236 -13.15 11.76 -18.41
C SER A 236 -14.19 12.44 -19.29
N GLU A 237 -15.45 12.39 -18.85
CA GLU A 237 -16.54 13.18 -19.45
C GLU A 237 -16.35 14.70 -19.26
N GLN A 238 -15.33 15.13 -18.51
CA GLN A 238 -15.03 16.54 -18.30
C GLN A 238 -14.21 17.13 -19.47
N PRO A 239 -14.27 18.46 -19.66
CA PRO A 239 -13.55 19.14 -20.75
C PRO A 239 -12.03 18.88 -20.70
N GLU A 240 -11.36 18.89 -21.84
CA GLU A 240 -9.93 18.58 -21.96
C GLU A 240 -8.99 19.46 -21.10
N TRP A 241 -9.42 20.68 -20.75
CA TRP A 241 -8.68 21.58 -19.87
C TRP A 241 -8.88 21.30 -18.38
N ALA A 242 -9.93 20.54 -18.01
CA ALA A 242 -10.08 20.02 -16.65
C ALA A 242 -9.04 18.91 -16.49
N THR A 243 -7.96 19.21 -15.77
CA THR A 243 -6.80 18.33 -15.51
C THR A 243 -7.13 17.15 -14.59
N GLN A 244 -8.33 16.60 -14.69
CA GLN A 244 -8.78 15.48 -13.88
C GLN A 244 -8.40 14.18 -14.57
N SER A 245 -7.38 13.53 -14.03
CA SER A 245 -6.98 12.18 -14.40
C SER A 245 -7.26 11.25 -13.24
N MET A 246 -7.69 10.03 -13.53
CA MET A 246 -7.68 8.97 -12.54
C MET A 246 -6.22 8.57 -12.32
N GLU A 247 -5.70 8.83 -11.12
CA GLU A 247 -4.33 8.43 -10.76
C GLU A 247 -4.16 6.93 -10.96
N ARG A 248 -3.14 6.54 -11.73
CA ARG A 248 -2.84 5.14 -11.94
C ARG A 248 -2.13 4.55 -10.72
N ALA A 249 -2.74 3.53 -10.14
CA ALA A 249 -2.02 2.55 -9.32
C ALA A 249 -1.42 1.41 -10.18
N GLY A 250 -1.61 1.44 -11.50
CA GLY A 250 -1.20 0.37 -12.43
C GLY A 250 0.31 0.12 -12.48
N LEU A 251 0.71 -1.13 -12.73
CA LEU A 251 2.11 -1.56 -12.78
C LEU A 251 2.84 -1.21 -14.10
N ARG A 252 2.14 -0.66 -15.09
CA ARG A 252 2.62 -0.54 -16.46
C ARG A 252 3.91 0.27 -16.61
N ASP A 253 4.02 1.39 -15.91
CA ASP A 253 5.20 2.27 -16.03
C ASP A 253 6.48 1.50 -15.64
N TYR A 254 6.39 0.67 -14.60
CA TYR A 254 7.45 -0.25 -14.21
C TYR A 254 7.66 -1.37 -15.25
N GLN A 255 6.58 -1.99 -15.76
CA GLN A 255 6.69 -3.05 -16.76
C GLN A 255 7.32 -2.58 -18.08
N LEU A 256 7.07 -1.33 -18.49
CA LEU A 256 7.68 -0.73 -19.67
C LEU A 256 9.18 -0.49 -19.46
N LEU A 257 9.56 0.02 -18.29
CA LEU A 257 10.97 0.17 -17.91
C LEU A 257 11.69 -1.19 -17.89
N ALA A 258 11.04 -2.21 -17.34
CA ALA A 258 11.58 -3.56 -17.26
C ALA A 258 11.73 -4.31 -18.59
N ARG A 259 11.07 -3.86 -19.67
CA ARG A 259 11.19 -4.46 -21.00
C ARG A 259 12.41 -4.00 -21.78
N ASN A 260 13.01 -2.87 -21.40
CA ASN A 260 14.19 -2.29 -22.06
C ASN A 260 15.39 -2.20 -21.10
N PRO A 261 15.89 -3.34 -20.57
CA PRO A 261 17.01 -3.34 -19.63
C PRO A 261 18.33 -2.87 -20.27
N GLY A 262 18.44 -2.92 -21.61
CA GLY A 262 19.66 -2.50 -22.32
C GLY A 262 19.99 -1.01 -22.21
N GLU A 263 19.00 -0.14 -21.91
CA GLU A 263 19.21 1.30 -21.73
C GLU A 263 19.49 1.69 -20.27
N HIS A 264 19.13 0.83 -19.31
CA HIS A 264 19.19 1.10 -17.87
C HIS A 264 19.97 -0.01 -17.16
N GLY A 265 21.13 0.30 -16.59
CA GLY A 265 21.95 -0.69 -15.87
C GLY A 265 21.18 -1.48 -14.81
N MET A 266 21.61 -2.71 -14.52
CA MET A 266 20.95 -3.65 -13.60
C MET A 266 20.61 -3.02 -12.24
N ASP A 267 21.50 -2.19 -11.68
CA ASP A 267 21.27 -1.50 -10.41
C ASP A 267 20.07 -0.54 -10.44
N ALA A 268 19.84 0.16 -11.56
CA ALA A 268 18.70 1.04 -11.72
C ALA A 268 17.39 0.24 -11.78
N MET A 269 17.41 -0.92 -12.43
CA MET A 269 16.29 -1.87 -12.49
C MET A 269 15.90 -2.39 -11.11
N TRP A 270 16.89 -2.79 -10.30
CA TRP A 270 16.70 -3.18 -8.91
C TRP A 270 16.08 -2.07 -8.06
N GLN A 271 16.62 -0.85 -8.17
CA GLN A 271 16.11 0.30 -7.44
C GLN A 271 14.65 0.60 -7.80
N GLN A 272 14.31 0.58 -9.08
CA GLN A 272 12.93 0.80 -9.54
C GLN A 272 11.98 -0.29 -9.05
N PHE A 273 12.40 -1.56 -9.09
CA PHE A 273 11.62 -2.67 -8.54
C PHE A 273 11.29 -2.44 -7.06
N HIS A 274 12.32 -2.17 -6.24
CA HIS A 274 12.11 -1.97 -4.81
C HIS A 274 11.31 -0.69 -4.50
N MET A 275 11.56 0.41 -5.21
CA MET A 275 10.73 1.63 -5.09
C MET A 275 9.27 1.35 -5.42
N ARG A 276 9.03 0.56 -6.48
CA ARG A 276 7.67 0.21 -6.89
C ARG A 276 7.00 -0.65 -5.83
N TRP A 277 7.67 -1.69 -5.33
CA TRP A 277 7.14 -2.53 -4.26
C TRP A 277 6.84 -1.72 -2.99
N HIS A 278 7.74 -0.83 -2.59
CA HIS A 278 7.51 0.03 -1.43
C HIS A 278 6.31 0.97 -1.59
N SER A 279 6.16 1.57 -2.78
CA SER A 279 4.98 2.38 -3.11
C SER A 279 3.70 1.55 -3.05
N THR A 280 3.73 0.33 -3.62
CA THR A 280 2.63 -0.64 -3.54
C THR A 280 2.25 -0.94 -2.09
N VAL A 281 3.20 -1.32 -1.24
CA VAL A 281 2.94 -1.62 0.19
C VAL A 281 2.39 -0.38 0.92
N THR A 282 2.94 0.80 0.66
CA THR A 282 2.50 2.05 1.31
C THR A 282 1.06 2.38 0.94
N SER A 283 0.71 2.36 -0.34
CA SER A 283 -0.66 2.64 -0.79
C SER A 283 -1.64 1.54 -0.39
N TYR A 284 -1.21 0.27 -0.42
CA TYR A 284 -2.03 -0.87 -0.06
C TYR A 284 -2.39 -0.89 1.43
N THR A 285 -1.43 -0.57 2.30
CA THR A 285 -1.64 -0.66 3.76
C THR A 285 -2.51 0.45 4.33
N VAL A 286 -2.80 1.50 3.54
CA VAL A 286 -3.82 2.51 3.83
C VAL A 286 -5.23 1.99 3.53
N CYS A 287 -5.36 0.95 2.69
CA CYS A 287 -6.66 0.35 2.38
C CYS A 287 -7.20 -0.48 3.57
N ASN A 288 -8.52 -0.52 3.66
CA ASN A 288 -9.29 -1.28 4.62
C ASN A 288 -9.50 -2.73 4.15
N LEU A 289 -9.26 -3.67 5.06
CA LEU A 289 -9.58 -5.09 4.89
C LEU A 289 -10.58 -5.52 5.97
N THR A 290 -11.68 -6.13 5.53
CA THR A 290 -12.67 -6.74 6.44
C THR A 290 -12.07 -7.93 7.19
N ARG A 291 -11.27 -8.76 6.51
CA ARG A 291 -10.55 -9.90 7.09
C ARG A 291 -9.05 -9.66 6.99
N GLN A 292 -8.37 -9.56 8.13
CA GLN A 292 -6.92 -9.29 8.15
C GLN A 292 -6.09 -10.47 7.62
N THR A 293 -6.61 -11.70 7.69
CA THR A 293 -6.00 -12.91 7.10
C THR A 293 -5.78 -12.81 5.60
N ASP A 294 -6.53 -11.94 4.91
CA ASP A 294 -6.47 -11.78 3.46
C ASP A 294 -5.32 -10.87 3.02
N LYS A 295 -4.60 -10.25 3.97
CA LYS A 295 -3.67 -9.15 3.72
C LYS A 295 -2.51 -9.50 2.78
N LEU A 296 -1.96 -10.70 2.87
CA LEU A 296 -0.92 -11.13 1.92
C LEU A 296 -1.52 -11.62 0.60
N ILE A 297 -2.69 -12.25 0.65
CA ILE A 297 -3.37 -12.80 -0.53
C ILE A 297 -3.77 -11.67 -1.49
N ALA A 298 -4.41 -10.62 -0.96
CA ALA A 298 -4.94 -9.50 -1.74
C ALA A 298 -3.86 -8.64 -2.42
N VAL A 299 -2.61 -8.65 -1.94
CA VAL A 299 -1.48 -7.99 -2.63
C VAL A 299 -0.66 -8.98 -3.46
N GLY A 300 -0.88 -10.29 -3.28
CA GLY A 300 -0.05 -11.35 -3.82
C GLY A 300 0.05 -11.36 -5.34
N ALA A 301 -1.05 -11.08 -6.05
CA ALA A 301 -1.03 -11.02 -7.51
C ALA A 301 -0.19 -9.84 -8.05
N ILE A 302 -0.16 -8.70 -7.33
CA ILE A 302 0.72 -7.58 -7.65
C ILE A 302 2.18 -8.00 -7.46
N ALA A 303 2.49 -8.69 -6.36
CA ALA A 303 3.83 -9.21 -6.09
C ALA A 303 4.28 -10.19 -7.19
N ARG A 304 3.42 -11.13 -7.59
CA ARG A 304 3.68 -12.06 -8.69
C ARG A 304 3.95 -11.33 -10.00
N GLU A 305 3.14 -10.33 -10.36
CA GLU A 305 3.32 -9.58 -11.60
C GLU A 305 4.63 -8.79 -11.59
N LEU A 306 5.01 -8.20 -10.45
CA LEU A 306 6.30 -7.53 -10.30
C LEU A 306 7.48 -8.51 -10.40
N ALA A 307 7.36 -9.72 -9.85
CA ALA A 307 8.39 -10.76 -9.94
C ALA A 307 8.51 -11.41 -11.33
N SER A 308 7.47 -11.29 -12.17
CA SER A 308 7.51 -11.84 -13.53
C SER A 308 8.47 -11.13 -14.48
N THR A 309 9.06 -10.01 -14.04
CA THR A 309 10.08 -9.28 -14.80
C THR A 309 11.45 -9.97 -14.72
N GLU A 310 12.30 -9.73 -15.70
CA GLU A 310 13.65 -10.31 -15.78
C GLU A 310 14.62 -9.77 -14.72
N VAL A 311 14.15 -8.92 -13.78
CA VAL A 311 14.98 -8.31 -12.74
C VAL A 311 15.45 -9.32 -11.69
N GLY A 312 14.80 -10.49 -11.59
CA GLY A 312 15.29 -11.60 -10.77
C GLY A 312 15.13 -11.38 -9.25
N ALA A 313 13.98 -10.86 -8.81
CA ALA A 313 13.66 -10.40 -7.45
C ALA A 313 13.89 -11.35 -6.24
N GLY A 314 14.38 -12.58 -6.48
CA GLY A 314 14.60 -13.59 -5.46
C GLY A 314 13.29 -14.13 -4.87
N LYS A 315 13.38 -14.79 -3.72
CA LYS A 315 12.21 -15.36 -3.04
C LYS A 315 11.32 -14.25 -2.45
N TYR A 316 10.01 -14.48 -2.54
CA TYR A 316 9.01 -13.68 -1.84
C TYR A 316 8.80 -14.23 -0.42
N LEU A 317 9.03 -13.38 0.57
CA LEU A 317 9.09 -13.74 1.98
C LEU A 317 8.05 -12.93 2.76
N ALA A 318 6.81 -13.45 2.80
CA ALA A 318 5.71 -12.89 3.59
C ALA A 318 5.52 -11.37 3.44
N GLY A 319 5.56 -10.85 2.21
CA GLY A 319 5.46 -9.40 1.95
C GLY A 319 6.79 -8.68 1.69
N LEU A 320 7.92 -9.35 1.82
CA LEU A 320 9.25 -8.82 1.55
C LEU A 320 9.96 -9.60 0.44
N TRP A 321 11.00 -9.01 -0.17
CA TRP A 321 11.86 -9.66 -1.16
C TRP A 321 13.24 -9.99 -0.61
N GLU A 322 13.76 -11.16 -0.95
CA GLU A 322 15.08 -11.66 -0.53
C GLU A 322 16.23 -10.68 -0.87
N THR A 323 16.16 -10.02 -2.02
CA THR A 323 17.25 -9.21 -2.60
C THR A 323 17.51 -7.87 -1.92
N ALA A 324 16.57 -7.39 -1.09
CA ALA A 324 16.73 -6.16 -0.30
C ALA A 324 16.06 -6.33 1.07
N LEU A 325 16.23 -7.50 1.68
CA LEU A 325 15.49 -7.87 2.88
C LEU A 325 15.80 -6.92 4.04
N ILE A 326 17.08 -6.55 4.24
CA ILE A 326 17.50 -5.64 5.31
C ILE A 326 16.90 -4.24 5.15
N GLU A 327 16.87 -3.71 3.93
CA GLU A 327 16.25 -2.43 3.61
C GLU A 327 14.75 -2.46 3.87
N GLN A 328 14.12 -3.58 3.52
CA GLN A 328 12.69 -3.80 3.68
C GLN A 328 12.27 -4.05 5.13
N LEU A 329 13.17 -4.48 6.02
CA LEU A 329 12.89 -4.55 7.47
C LEU A 329 12.73 -3.16 8.10
N ASP A 330 13.16 -2.10 7.44
CA ASP A 330 13.23 -0.74 7.99
C ASP A 330 11.92 0.08 7.86
N TRP A 331 10.76 -0.57 7.76
CA TRP A 331 9.45 0.08 7.70
C TRP A 331 9.02 0.72 9.04
N LEU A 332 8.10 1.69 9.00
CA LEU A 332 7.53 2.37 10.17
C LEU A 332 6.03 2.66 10.01
N CYS A 333 5.30 2.67 11.13
CA CYS A 333 3.87 3.00 11.16
C CYS A 333 3.64 4.51 10.91
N VAL A 334 2.64 4.86 10.11
CA VAL A 334 2.36 6.25 9.71
C VAL A 334 1.47 6.99 10.71
N THR A 335 0.49 6.30 11.31
CA THR A 335 -0.63 6.97 12.01
C THR A 335 -0.35 7.30 13.48
N GLY A 336 0.81 6.92 14.02
CA GLY A 336 1.13 7.04 15.45
C GLY A 336 0.25 6.21 16.39
N SER A 337 -0.86 5.65 15.89
CA SER A 337 -1.77 4.74 16.59
C SER A 337 -1.14 3.35 16.70
N GLN A 338 -1.20 2.78 17.90
CA GLN A 338 -0.67 1.43 18.14
C GLN A 338 -1.66 0.38 17.67
N THR A 339 -1.15 -0.60 16.94
CA THR A 339 -1.94 -1.75 16.49
C THR A 339 -2.16 -2.74 17.63
N PRO A 340 -3.16 -3.64 17.56
CA PRO A 340 -3.30 -4.73 18.51
C PRO A 340 -2.02 -5.58 18.64
N ALA A 341 -1.94 -6.42 19.68
CA ALA A 341 -0.84 -7.36 19.80
C ALA A 341 -0.76 -8.30 18.58
N ARG A 342 0.45 -8.67 18.15
CA ARG A 342 0.64 -9.58 17.03
C ARG A 342 0.05 -10.94 17.37
N LYS A 343 -0.57 -11.55 16.37
CA LYS A 343 -1.04 -12.94 16.44
C LYS A 343 0.15 -13.88 16.31
N LEU A 344 0.13 -14.97 17.07
CA LEU A 344 1.18 -15.99 17.10
C LEU A 344 0.89 -17.09 16.09
N VAL A 345 1.93 -17.85 15.73
CA VAL A 345 1.76 -19.04 14.88
C VAL A 345 0.78 -20.00 15.56
N GLY A 346 -0.25 -20.42 14.83
CA GLY A 346 -1.33 -21.27 15.33
C GLY A 346 -2.61 -20.51 15.71
N ASP A 347 -2.55 -19.18 15.89
CA ASP A 347 -3.76 -18.37 16.06
C ASP A 347 -4.59 -18.37 14.78
N ALA A 348 -5.92 -18.43 14.92
CA ALA A 348 -6.84 -18.41 13.77
C ALA A 348 -6.71 -17.16 12.90
N GLU A 349 -6.26 -16.05 13.48
CA GLU A 349 -6.07 -14.75 12.82
C GLU A 349 -4.59 -14.46 12.48
N TYR A 350 -3.70 -15.45 12.53
CA TYR A 350 -2.31 -15.28 12.13
C TYR A 350 -2.19 -14.86 10.66
N VAL A 351 -1.39 -13.83 10.39
CA VAL A 351 -1.20 -13.27 9.04
C VAL A 351 0.24 -13.44 8.56
N ALA A 352 1.22 -13.05 9.39
CA ALA A 352 2.61 -13.02 9.00
C ALA A 352 3.57 -13.02 10.21
N PRO A 353 4.85 -13.38 10.01
CA PRO A 353 5.93 -13.28 10.99
C PRO A 353 6.16 -11.85 11.51
N SER A 354 6.72 -11.70 12.71
CA SER A 354 6.82 -10.38 13.36
C SER A 354 7.67 -9.34 12.61
N TRP A 355 8.60 -9.81 11.77
CA TRP A 355 9.46 -8.98 10.93
C TRP A 355 8.79 -8.44 9.66
N SER A 356 7.69 -9.06 9.22
CA SER A 356 6.92 -8.60 8.05
C SER A 356 6.06 -7.39 8.40
N TRP A 357 5.86 -6.46 7.47
CA TRP A 357 4.88 -5.38 7.64
C TRP A 357 3.43 -5.88 7.71
N ALA A 358 3.15 -7.08 7.17
CA ALA A 358 1.80 -7.65 7.15
C ALA A 358 1.35 -8.17 8.52
N SER A 359 2.26 -8.26 9.50
CA SER A 359 1.96 -8.73 10.85
C SER A 359 1.39 -7.64 11.77
N ILE A 360 1.18 -6.41 11.27
CA ILE A 360 0.43 -5.33 11.92
C ILE A 360 -0.73 -4.87 11.04
N THR A 361 -1.67 -4.11 11.59
CA THR A 361 -2.85 -3.59 10.87
C THR A 361 -2.76 -2.11 10.46
N SER A 362 -1.76 -1.37 10.95
CA SER A 362 -1.60 0.07 10.65
C SER A 362 -0.91 0.28 9.30
N PRO A 363 -1.19 1.40 8.61
CA PRO A 363 -0.44 1.81 7.43
C PRO A 363 1.05 1.94 7.71
N VAL A 364 1.88 1.42 6.81
CA VAL A 364 3.35 1.50 6.90
C VAL A 364 3.93 2.31 5.77
N GLN A 365 5.11 2.87 6.01
CA GLN A 365 5.94 3.48 4.96
C GLN A 365 7.39 3.01 5.12
N PRO A 366 8.17 2.94 4.02
CA PRO A 366 9.60 2.75 4.12
C PRO A 366 10.24 3.97 4.80
N ARG A 367 11.37 3.77 5.50
CA ARG A 367 12.24 4.89 5.93
C ARG A 367 13.15 5.40 4.81
N MET A 368 12.83 5.04 3.57
CA MET A 368 13.50 5.57 2.39
C MET A 368 12.93 6.97 2.13
N PRO A 369 13.74 7.96 1.74
CA PRO A 369 13.18 9.14 1.13
C PRO A 369 12.41 8.70 -0.11
N SER A 370 11.27 9.33 -0.36
CA SER A 370 10.42 9.18 -1.56
C SER A 370 11.17 9.44 -2.88
N ASN A 371 12.46 9.79 -2.81
CA ASN A 371 13.33 10.01 -3.93
C ASN A 371 14.80 9.65 -3.57
N PRO A 372 15.39 8.56 -4.10
CA PRO A 372 16.79 8.23 -3.87
C PRO A 372 17.78 9.26 -4.45
N TYR A 373 17.33 10.16 -5.33
CA TYR A 373 18.15 11.25 -5.89
C TYR A 373 18.36 12.43 -4.92
N LEU A 374 17.64 12.48 -3.79
CA LEU A 374 17.71 13.63 -2.88
C LEU A 374 18.78 13.53 -1.79
N GLU A 375 19.35 12.36 -1.48
CA GLU A 375 20.44 12.26 -0.49
C GLU A 375 21.39 11.08 -0.79
N PRO A 376 22.44 11.27 -1.62
CA PRO A 376 23.46 10.27 -1.96
C PRO A 376 24.52 10.15 -0.86
N GLY A 377 24.10 10.14 0.41
CA GLY A 377 25.02 9.88 1.52
C GLY A 377 25.47 8.42 1.50
N PRO A 378 26.74 8.11 1.84
CA PRO A 378 27.19 6.73 1.98
C PRO A 378 26.33 5.99 3.01
N ARG A 379 26.11 4.69 2.77
CA ARG A 379 25.29 3.80 3.60
C ARG A 379 26.09 2.56 3.92
N VAL A 380 25.99 2.10 5.16
CA VAL A 380 26.66 0.89 5.63
C VAL A 380 25.61 -0.04 6.24
N VAL A 381 25.48 -1.25 5.69
CA VAL A 381 24.65 -2.32 6.24
C VAL A 381 25.45 -3.04 7.34
N LEU A 382 24.81 -3.26 8.49
CA LEU A 382 25.45 -3.81 9.70
C LEU A 382 25.01 -5.24 10.04
N VAL A 383 24.16 -5.84 9.20
CA VAL A 383 23.56 -7.16 9.43
C VAL A 383 23.61 -7.95 8.14
N GLU A 384 23.94 -9.22 8.29
CA GLU A 384 23.93 -10.20 7.22
C GLU A 384 22.69 -11.10 7.33
N VAL A 385 22.05 -11.39 6.21
CA VAL A 385 20.99 -12.39 6.12
C VAL A 385 21.66 -13.74 5.83
N VAL A 386 21.66 -14.64 6.82
CA VAL A 386 22.24 -15.98 6.66
C VAL A 386 21.27 -16.88 5.88
N ALA A 387 19.99 -16.83 6.26
CA ALA A 387 18.94 -17.57 5.58
C ALA A 387 17.56 -17.00 5.95
N ALA A 388 16.57 -17.24 5.10
CA ALA A 388 15.17 -16.94 5.40
C ALA A 388 14.25 -18.00 4.81
N GLY A 389 13.12 -18.24 5.47
CA GLY A 389 12.16 -19.24 5.04
C GLY A 389 10.73 -18.85 5.43
N VAL A 390 9.79 -19.12 4.52
CA VAL A 390 8.36 -18.90 4.73
C VAL A 390 7.62 -20.17 4.30
N GLN A 391 6.68 -20.62 5.12
CA GLN A 391 5.78 -21.73 4.80
C GLN A 391 4.41 -21.17 4.46
N THR A 392 3.94 -21.40 3.24
CA THR A 392 2.64 -20.92 2.76
C THR A 392 1.51 -21.88 3.11
N LEU A 393 0.26 -21.38 3.13
CA LEU A 393 -0.92 -22.23 3.33
C LEU A 393 -1.17 -23.17 2.15
N THR A 394 -0.88 -22.69 0.94
CA THR A 394 -1.01 -23.40 -0.34
C THR A 394 0.33 -23.37 -1.10
N GLU A 395 0.40 -23.98 -2.28
CA GLU A 395 1.58 -23.91 -3.15
C GLU A 395 1.81 -22.51 -3.76
N TYR A 396 0.85 -21.60 -3.60
CA TYR A 396 0.98 -20.24 -4.10
C TYR A 396 1.93 -19.40 -3.24
N ALA A 397 3.14 -19.16 -3.76
CA ALA A 397 4.24 -18.49 -3.06
C ALA A 397 3.92 -17.06 -2.57
N PHE A 398 2.98 -16.38 -3.22
CA PHE A 398 2.57 -15.00 -2.89
C PHE A 398 1.31 -14.93 -2.03
N GLY A 399 0.83 -16.09 -1.55
CA GLY A 399 -0.41 -16.22 -0.79
C GLY A 399 -0.23 -16.08 0.73
N ALA A 400 -1.21 -16.61 1.46
CA ALA A 400 -1.20 -16.62 2.91
C ALA A 400 -0.13 -17.55 3.49
N VAL A 401 0.34 -17.19 4.69
CA VAL A 401 1.50 -17.79 5.35
C VAL A 401 1.08 -18.53 6.61
N ARG A 402 1.64 -19.73 6.83
CA ARG A 402 1.51 -20.51 8.08
C ARG A 402 2.52 -20.07 9.13
N SER A 403 3.76 -19.82 8.70
CA SER A 403 4.87 -19.40 9.54
C SER A 403 6.03 -18.87 8.69
N GLY A 404 7.00 -18.21 9.31
CA GLY A 404 8.22 -17.80 8.63
C GLY A 404 9.28 -17.31 9.61
N TRP A 405 10.53 -17.33 9.15
CA TRP A 405 11.68 -17.01 9.97
C TRP A 405 12.79 -16.36 9.12
N ILE A 406 13.63 -15.56 9.76
CA ILE A 406 14.84 -14.99 9.16
C ILE A 406 16.00 -15.23 10.13
N ARG A 407 17.03 -15.96 9.69
CA ARG A 407 18.30 -16.11 10.40
C ARG A 407 19.22 -14.98 9.99
N LEU A 408 19.62 -14.18 10.97
CA LEU A 408 20.47 -13.01 10.79
C LEU A 408 21.78 -13.24 11.55
N ARG A 409 22.87 -12.72 11.00
CA ARG A 409 24.14 -12.58 11.69
C ARG A 409 24.42 -11.10 11.90
N GLY A 410 24.55 -10.69 13.15
CA GLY A 410 24.71 -9.28 13.49
C GLY A 410 25.04 -9.09 14.96
N ARG A 411 25.32 -7.85 15.33
CA ARG A 411 25.56 -7.49 16.73
C ARG A 411 24.25 -7.19 17.45
N LEU A 412 23.91 -8.02 18.44
CA LEU A 412 22.79 -7.77 19.34
C LEU A 412 23.27 -7.04 20.59
N ASN A 413 22.71 -5.85 20.84
CA ASN A 413 23.06 -5.06 22.00
C ASN A 413 21.92 -5.15 23.04
N ARG A 414 22.27 -5.42 24.30
CA ARG A 414 21.29 -5.57 25.39
C ARG A 414 20.65 -4.21 25.74
N ILE A 415 19.35 -4.24 26.05
CA ILE A 415 18.60 -3.07 26.51
C ILE A 415 18.23 -3.23 27.98
N ASP A 416 18.57 -2.23 28.78
CA ASP A 416 18.07 -2.06 30.14
C ASP A 416 16.88 -1.10 30.18
N ARG A 417 15.96 -1.38 31.11
CA ARG A 417 14.76 -0.56 31.35
C ARG A 417 15.00 0.31 32.56
N VAL A 418 15.01 1.63 32.38
CA VAL A 418 15.25 2.59 33.47
C VAL A 418 14.04 3.49 33.67
N VAL A 419 13.54 3.56 34.90
CA VAL A 419 12.47 4.49 35.29
C VAL A 419 13.08 5.89 35.36
N ARG A 420 12.64 6.82 34.50
CA ARG A 420 13.11 8.21 34.55
C ARG A 420 12.24 9.11 35.41
N SER A 421 10.92 8.89 35.37
CA SER A 421 9.95 9.65 36.14
C SER A 421 8.69 8.83 36.34
N THR A 422 7.79 9.32 37.18
CA THR A 422 6.46 8.74 37.37
C THR A 422 5.42 9.80 37.04
N HIS A 423 4.52 9.50 36.10
CA HIS A 423 3.43 10.40 35.76
C HIS A 423 2.20 10.02 36.59
N ARG A 424 1.65 10.97 37.35
CA ARG A 424 0.41 10.79 38.12
C ARG A 424 -0.77 11.36 37.34
N TYR A 425 -1.76 10.52 37.06
CA TYR A 425 -3.01 10.89 36.41
C TYR A 425 -4.00 11.47 37.42
N SER A 426 -5.01 12.17 36.91
CA SER A 426 -6.05 12.84 37.71
C SER A 426 -6.92 11.88 38.53
N ASP A 427 -6.96 10.60 38.17
CA ASP A 427 -7.65 9.53 38.90
C ASP A 427 -6.80 8.92 40.04
N GLY A 428 -5.60 9.47 40.29
CA GLY A 428 -4.66 8.99 41.31
C GLY A 428 -3.73 7.86 40.84
N THR A 429 -3.91 7.31 39.64
CA THR A 429 -2.99 6.30 39.10
C THR A 429 -1.62 6.90 38.80
N THR A 430 -0.55 6.18 39.12
CA THR A 430 0.82 6.61 38.87
C THR A 430 1.50 5.59 37.96
N LEU A 431 1.90 6.01 36.75
CA LEU A 431 2.58 5.15 35.78
C LEU A 431 4.06 5.52 35.64
N PRO A 432 4.98 4.53 35.70
CA PRO A 432 6.40 4.79 35.47
C PRO A 432 6.67 5.11 34.00
N LEU A 433 7.35 6.23 33.75
CA LEU A 433 7.89 6.57 32.45
C LEU A 433 9.24 5.89 32.26
N LEU A 434 9.22 4.72 31.62
CA LEU A 434 10.44 3.98 31.31
C LEU A 434 11.15 4.51 30.06
N SER A 435 12.47 4.65 30.17
CA SER A 435 13.39 4.83 29.06
C SER A 435 14.14 3.53 28.79
N LEU A 436 14.37 3.25 27.51
CA LEU A 436 15.20 2.14 27.06
C LEU A 436 16.62 2.65 26.92
N ILE A 437 17.56 1.97 27.55
CA ILE A 437 18.97 2.36 27.59
C ILE A 437 19.81 1.20 27.06
N ASP A 438 20.77 1.51 26.21
CA ASP A 438 21.77 0.53 25.78
C ASP A 438 22.69 0.17 26.96
N SER A 439 22.74 -1.11 27.32
CA SER A 439 23.46 -1.58 28.52
C SER A 439 24.96 -1.29 28.46
N ALA A 440 25.54 -1.28 27.25
CA ALA A 440 26.98 -1.09 27.07
C ALA A 440 27.40 0.38 27.19
N THR A 441 26.59 1.30 26.67
CA THR A 441 26.94 2.72 26.60
C THR A 441 26.21 3.60 27.60
N GLY A 442 25.12 3.14 28.21
CA GLY A 442 24.26 3.94 29.07
C GLY A 442 23.43 4.99 28.30
N SER A 443 23.47 4.97 26.96
CA SER A 443 22.76 5.93 26.12
C SER A 443 21.29 5.57 25.91
N SER A 444 20.45 6.61 25.85
CA SER A 444 19.03 6.49 25.60
C SER A 444 18.74 6.05 24.16
N LEU A 445 17.90 5.05 24.00
CA LEU A 445 17.36 4.63 22.70
C LEU A 445 16.00 5.30 22.47
N TRP A 446 15.84 5.92 21.30
CA TRP A 446 14.50 6.26 20.83
C TRP A 446 13.82 4.97 20.37
N PHE A 447 12.57 4.76 20.74
CA PHE A 447 11.79 3.58 20.38
C PHE A 447 10.37 3.97 19.98
N SER A 448 9.94 3.47 18.84
CA SER A 448 8.57 3.49 18.34
C SER A 448 8.08 2.06 18.24
N SER A 449 7.08 1.73 19.04
CA SER A 449 6.43 0.43 19.05
C SER A 449 5.49 0.30 17.86
N ASP A 450 5.48 -0.87 17.21
CA ASP A 450 4.54 -1.16 16.13
C ASP A 450 3.13 -1.48 16.67
N THR A 451 3.06 -1.98 17.91
CA THR A 451 1.88 -2.61 18.53
C THR A 451 1.70 -2.19 20.00
N LEU A 452 0.51 -2.45 20.55
CA LEU A 452 0.16 -2.25 21.96
C LEU A 452 1.01 -3.13 22.89
N GLU A 453 1.37 -4.35 22.47
CA GLU A 453 2.31 -5.19 23.23
C GLU A 453 3.72 -4.59 23.25
N GLY A 454 4.17 -4.02 22.13
CA GLY A 454 5.45 -3.32 22.00
C GLY A 454 5.52 -2.13 22.97
N HIS A 455 4.41 -1.39 23.07
CA HIS A 455 4.28 -0.27 24.00
C HIS A 455 4.17 -0.71 25.46
N GLY A 456 3.35 -1.73 25.72
CA GLY A 456 3.06 -2.29 27.05
C GLY A 456 4.22 -3.03 27.71
N LEU A 457 5.30 -3.32 26.97
CA LEU A 457 6.55 -3.83 27.53
C LEU A 457 7.20 -2.89 28.55
N LYS A 458 6.75 -1.63 28.60
CA LYS A 458 7.13 -0.72 29.68
C LYS A 458 6.48 -1.07 31.05
N ALA A 459 5.56 -2.03 31.13
CA ALA A 459 4.82 -2.35 32.35
C ALA A 459 4.94 -3.81 32.83
N LYS A 460 5.28 -4.76 31.97
CA LYS A 460 5.40 -6.20 32.34
C LYS A 460 6.83 -6.73 32.08
N GLY A 461 7.47 -7.20 33.14
CA GLY A 461 8.86 -7.68 33.15
C GLY A 461 8.99 -9.15 32.76
N ALA A 462 8.85 -9.50 31.48
CA ALA A 462 8.88 -10.91 31.07
C ALA A 462 9.77 -11.19 29.83
N GLY A 463 10.92 -10.54 29.68
CA GLY A 463 11.87 -10.98 28.65
C GLY A 463 13.09 -10.07 28.46
N THR A 464 14.19 -10.70 28.04
CA THR A 464 15.43 -10.02 27.62
C THR A 464 15.13 -9.17 26.39
N LEU A 465 15.48 -7.88 26.46
CA LEU A 465 15.37 -6.97 25.34
C LEU A 465 16.73 -6.76 24.70
N ALA A 466 16.74 -6.71 23.37
CA ALA A 466 17.91 -6.38 22.59
C ALA A 466 17.54 -5.40 21.48
N TRP A 467 18.53 -4.63 21.01
CA TRP A 467 18.39 -3.86 19.79
C TRP A 467 19.42 -4.30 18.76
N LEU A 468 19.00 -4.31 17.50
CA LEU A 468 19.78 -4.74 16.34
C LEU A 468 19.98 -3.54 15.40
N PRO A 469 21.19 -2.95 15.33
CA PRO A 469 21.53 -1.98 14.30
C PRO A 469 21.39 -2.62 12.91
N LEU A 470 20.55 -2.08 12.02
CA LEU A 470 20.39 -2.58 10.65
C LEU A 470 21.35 -1.90 9.69
N LYS A 471 21.37 -0.57 9.70
CA LYS A 471 22.16 0.25 8.78
C LYS A 471 22.44 1.62 9.33
N VAL A 472 23.55 2.19 8.88
CA VAL A 472 23.98 3.56 9.17
C VAL A 472 23.95 4.38 7.90
N ARG A 473 23.40 5.59 8.00
CA ARG A 473 23.38 6.59 6.93
C ARG A 473 24.10 7.84 7.40
N PHE A 474 24.95 8.36 6.53
CA PHE A 474 25.67 9.61 6.75
C PHE A 474 24.97 10.72 5.98
N GLN A 475 24.55 11.77 6.67
CA GLN A 475 23.96 12.99 6.10
C GLN A 475 24.85 14.18 6.44
N ARG A 476 24.69 15.30 5.72
CA ARG A 476 25.42 16.54 6.02
C ARG A 476 25.16 16.97 7.46
N GLY A 477 26.17 16.81 8.32
CA GLY A 477 26.06 17.13 9.74
C GLY A 477 25.08 16.26 10.52
N SER A 478 24.87 14.99 10.15
CA SER A 478 24.31 13.99 11.08
C SER A 478 24.58 12.55 10.62
N ILE A 479 24.61 11.63 11.58
CA ILE A 479 24.56 10.21 11.31
C ILE A 479 23.25 9.68 11.86
N GLU A 480 22.57 8.86 11.07
CA GLU A 480 21.38 8.13 11.48
C GLU A 480 21.67 6.62 11.51
N CYS A 481 21.39 5.97 12.64
CA CYS A 481 21.42 4.52 12.74
C CYS A 481 19.98 4.00 12.85
N SER A 482 19.53 3.23 11.85
CA SER A 482 18.26 2.52 11.97
C SER A 482 18.46 1.19 12.68
N CYS A 483 17.57 0.86 13.61
CA CYS A 483 17.62 -0.40 14.33
C CYS A 483 16.25 -0.99 14.62
N LEU A 484 16.22 -2.30 14.89
CA LEU A 484 15.05 -3.00 15.39
C LEU A 484 15.16 -3.18 16.90
N VAL A 485 14.03 -3.10 17.59
CA VAL A 485 13.92 -3.49 19.01
C VAL A 485 13.27 -4.86 19.08
N LEU A 486 13.95 -5.77 19.76
CA LEU A 486 13.67 -7.19 19.78
C LEU A 486 13.44 -7.67 21.21
N GLN A 487 12.58 -8.68 21.34
CA GLN A 487 12.41 -9.43 22.58
C GLN A 487 12.78 -10.89 22.34
N GLU A 488 13.64 -11.41 23.21
CA GLU A 488 13.97 -12.84 23.24
C GLU A 488 12.74 -13.64 23.63
N VAL A 489 12.49 -14.74 22.94
CA VAL A 489 11.34 -15.62 23.16
C VAL A 489 11.81 -17.05 23.33
N GLU A 490 11.24 -17.74 24.32
CA GLU A 490 11.41 -19.17 24.50
C GLU A 490 10.36 -19.90 23.67
N GLY A 491 10.77 -20.78 22.75
CA GLY A 491 9.81 -21.51 21.93
C GLY A 491 10.44 -22.59 21.05
N GLY A 492 9.79 -23.76 21.01
CA GLY A 492 10.10 -24.80 20.04
C GLY A 492 9.35 -24.59 18.72
N VAL A 493 9.60 -25.47 17.74
CA VAL A 493 9.05 -25.44 16.36
C VAL A 493 7.56 -25.12 16.29
N ARG A 494 6.76 -25.62 17.25
CA ARG A 494 5.30 -25.41 17.28
C ARG A 494 4.87 -23.95 17.34
N HIS A 495 5.67 -23.08 17.97
CA HIS A 495 5.30 -21.67 18.19
C HIS A 495 5.94 -20.72 17.17
N THR A 496 6.87 -21.20 16.36
CA THR A 496 7.74 -20.36 15.53
C THR A 496 7.83 -20.84 14.08
N GLY A 497 7.48 -22.10 13.81
CA GLY A 497 7.69 -22.76 12.53
C GLY A 497 9.15 -23.01 12.19
N TYR A 498 10.09 -22.62 13.06
CA TYR A 498 11.53 -22.79 12.87
C TYR A 498 11.99 -24.10 13.51
N VAL A 499 12.62 -24.97 12.71
CA VAL A 499 13.23 -26.22 13.18
C VAL A 499 14.71 -25.98 13.44
N GLN A 500 15.09 -25.99 14.71
CA GLN A 500 16.49 -25.91 15.11
C GLN A 500 17.17 -27.27 14.85
N HIS A 501 18.30 -27.28 14.14
CA HIS A 501 19.05 -28.50 13.89
C HIS A 501 19.85 -28.92 15.14
N SER A 502 19.99 -30.24 15.34
CA SER A 502 20.72 -30.78 16.48
C SER A 502 22.15 -30.23 16.55
N GLY A 503 22.51 -29.60 17.67
CA GLY A 503 23.83 -29.02 17.91
C GLY A 503 23.92 -27.50 17.71
N GLU A 504 22.96 -26.86 17.05
CA GLU A 504 22.90 -25.40 16.95
C GLU A 504 22.25 -24.83 18.23
N ARG A 505 22.83 -23.80 18.85
CA ARG A 505 22.19 -22.99 19.91
C ARG A 505 21.91 -21.60 19.36
N VAL A 506 20.76 -21.41 18.73
CA VAL A 506 20.37 -20.13 18.13
C VAL A 506 19.23 -19.52 18.94
N LYS A 507 19.39 -18.25 19.34
CA LYS A 507 18.36 -17.52 20.09
C LYS A 507 17.25 -17.06 19.16
N LEU A 508 16.02 -17.11 19.65
CA LEU A 508 14.83 -16.67 18.93
C LEU A 508 14.39 -15.31 19.45
N TYR A 509 14.10 -14.41 18.52
CA TYR A 509 13.65 -13.06 18.81
C TYR A 509 12.41 -12.73 18.01
N ARG A 510 11.55 -11.90 18.59
CA ARG A 510 10.45 -11.26 17.87
C ARG A 510 10.64 -9.75 17.80
N ARG A 511 10.20 -9.13 16.71
CA ARG A 511 10.23 -7.69 16.51
C ARG A 511 9.09 -7.01 17.27
N LEU A 512 9.45 -5.98 18.02
CA LEU A 512 8.52 -5.15 18.80
C LEU A 512 8.26 -3.78 18.17
N GLY A 513 9.20 -3.32 17.37
CA GLY A 513 9.19 -2.00 16.80
C GLY A 513 10.55 -1.56 16.34
N LYS A 514 10.66 -0.27 16.16
CA LYS A 514 11.81 0.39 15.58
C LYS A 514 12.51 1.27 16.59
N GLY A 515 13.83 1.24 16.58
CA GLY A 515 14.65 2.17 17.34
C GLY A 515 15.38 3.17 16.45
N ASN A 516 15.90 4.22 17.07
CA ASN A 516 16.87 5.13 16.44
C ASN A 516 17.84 5.66 17.51
N PHE A 517 19.09 5.86 17.10
CA PHE A 517 20.17 6.41 17.90
C PHE A 517 20.49 7.87 17.50
N GLY A 518 19.51 8.79 17.62
CA GLY A 518 19.71 10.26 17.55
C GLY A 518 20.46 10.86 16.35
N ARG A 519 20.77 12.18 16.41
CA ARG A 519 21.71 12.87 15.49
C ARG A 519 23.09 12.95 16.17
N VAL A 520 24.08 12.25 15.62
CA VAL A 520 25.34 11.86 16.34
C VAL A 520 26.54 12.78 16.03
N VAL A 521 26.36 14.06 15.67
CA VAL A 521 27.50 14.90 15.24
C VAL A 521 28.56 15.09 16.33
N SER A 522 28.13 15.31 17.58
CA SER A 522 29.04 15.51 18.72
C SER A 522 29.44 14.23 19.43
N ARG A 523 28.80 13.10 19.12
CA ARG A 523 29.01 11.83 19.84
C ARG A 523 29.92 10.84 19.09
N LEU A 524 30.26 11.07 17.83
CA LEU A 524 31.16 10.18 17.08
C LEU A 524 32.58 10.06 17.64
N ALA A 525 33.07 11.10 18.31
CA ALA A 525 34.41 11.11 18.90
C ALA A 525 34.46 10.49 20.32
N GLU A 526 33.35 10.54 21.06
CA GLU A 526 33.28 10.10 22.47
C GLU A 526 32.55 8.76 22.65
N ASP A 527 31.66 8.40 21.72
CA ASP A 527 30.71 7.31 21.90
C ASP A 527 31.26 6.04 21.24
N LYS A 528 31.65 5.09 22.09
CA LYS A 528 32.25 3.79 21.74
C LYS A 528 31.38 2.91 20.82
N LEU A 529 30.16 3.35 20.53
CA LEU A 529 29.12 2.60 19.84
C LEU A 529 29.45 2.32 18.37
N VAL A 530 30.09 3.28 17.67
CA VAL A 530 30.61 3.03 16.31
C VAL A 530 32.03 2.46 16.34
N SER A 531 32.84 2.79 17.36
CA SER A 531 34.17 2.18 17.55
C SER A 531 34.14 0.66 17.78
N GLY A 532 32.98 0.13 18.18
CA GLY A 532 32.70 -1.31 18.28
C GLY A 532 32.07 -1.92 17.01
N LEU A 533 31.63 -1.10 16.05
CA LEU A 533 31.09 -1.57 14.76
C LEU A 533 32.18 -1.63 13.68
N GLY A 534 33.28 -0.87 13.84
CA GLY A 534 34.43 -0.83 12.93
C GLY A 534 35.26 0.44 13.09
N THR A 535 36.41 0.54 12.43
CA THR A 535 37.17 1.80 12.29
C THR A 535 36.71 2.56 11.05
N PHE A 536 36.51 3.86 11.15
CA PHE A 536 36.21 4.74 10.02
C PHE A 536 37.00 6.04 10.20
N GLU A 537 37.70 6.47 9.15
CA GLU A 537 38.34 7.78 9.12
C GLU A 537 37.36 8.78 8.49
N VAL A 538 37.02 9.82 9.24
CA VAL A 538 36.27 10.97 8.71
C VAL A 538 37.31 11.91 8.09
N GLY A 539 37.18 12.20 6.79
CA GLY A 539 38.10 13.12 6.12
C GLY A 539 38.10 14.51 6.79
N ASN A 540 39.26 15.16 6.85
CA ASN A 540 39.40 16.51 7.36
C ASN A 540 38.75 17.53 6.40
N GLY A 541 37.44 17.68 6.48
CA GLY A 541 36.65 18.64 5.69
C GLY A 541 35.25 18.82 6.27
N SER A 542 34.63 19.97 6.00
CA SER A 542 33.25 20.29 6.41
C SER A 542 32.19 19.39 5.77
N ASP A 543 32.56 18.65 4.72
CA ASP A 543 31.81 17.53 4.18
C ASP A 543 32.40 16.23 4.74
N ALA A 544 31.65 15.58 5.63
CA ALA A 544 31.98 14.25 6.16
C ALA A 544 31.88 13.19 5.06
N GLN A 545 32.85 13.16 4.15
CA GLN A 545 33.06 12.04 3.23
C GLN A 545 33.79 10.94 4.01
N LEU A 546 33.21 9.74 4.02
CA LEU A 546 33.87 8.55 4.55
C LEU A 546 35.14 8.30 3.72
N ALA A 547 36.31 8.29 4.34
CA ALA A 547 37.49 7.72 3.70
C ALA A 547 37.20 6.23 3.43
N ALA A 548 37.53 5.75 2.23
CA ALA A 548 37.26 4.38 1.82
C ALA A 548 37.92 3.38 2.79
N GLY A 549 37.15 2.83 3.74
CA GLY A 549 37.79 1.98 4.76
C GLY A 549 36.96 1.50 5.95
N PHE A 550 35.62 1.44 5.89
CA PHE A 550 34.88 0.78 6.97
C PHE A 550 35.20 -0.72 6.98
N ARG A 551 35.81 -1.20 8.08
CA ARG A 551 36.01 -2.63 8.35
C ARG A 551 35.28 -3.01 9.63
N ALA A 552 34.34 -3.95 9.52
CA ALA A 552 33.62 -4.49 10.68
C ALA A 552 34.58 -5.20 11.65
N ARG A 553 34.33 -5.12 12.96
CA ARG A 553 35.02 -5.93 13.97
C ARG A 553 34.30 -7.27 14.18
N ASP A 554 35.05 -8.37 14.19
CA ASP A 554 34.51 -9.74 14.29
C ASP A 554 34.10 -10.16 15.72
N ASP A 555 34.42 -9.38 16.75
CA ASP A 555 34.44 -9.81 18.16
C ASP A 555 33.08 -9.85 18.89
N GLY A 556 31.96 -9.72 18.18
CA GLY A 556 30.62 -9.69 18.80
C GLY A 556 29.43 -9.96 17.88
N TYR A 557 29.64 -10.60 16.74
CA TYR A 557 28.55 -11.01 15.86
C TYR A 557 27.99 -12.35 16.32
N GLU A 558 26.68 -12.39 16.55
CA GLU A 558 25.96 -13.60 16.89
C GLU A 558 24.96 -13.94 15.78
N GLU A 559 24.70 -15.23 15.60
CA GLU A 559 23.57 -15.66 14.78
C GLU A 559 22.33 -15.82 15.65
N PHE A 560 21.22 -15.29 15.16
CA PHE A 560 19.93 -15.35 15.83
C PHE A 560 18.81 -15.40 14.79
N VAL A 561 17.62 -15.77 15.22
CA VAL A 561 16.47 -15.91 14.33
C VAL A 561 15.36 -14.96 14.74
N LEU A 562 14.86 -14.20 13.77
CA LEU A 562 13.62 -13.44 13.86
C LEU A 562 12.45 -14.33 13.42
N ILE A 563 11.40 -14.39 14.23
CA ILE A 563 10.18 -15.19 13.98
C ILE A 563 8.94 -14.34 13.76
#